data_AF-A0A7K4KP29-F1
#
_entry.id   AF-A0A7K4KP29-F1
#
_cell.length_a   1.000
_cell.length_b   1.000
_cell.length_c   1.000
_cell.angle_alpha   90.00
_cell.angle_beta   90.00
_cell.angle_gamma   90.00
#
_symmetry.space_group_name_H-M   'P 1'
#
loop_
_entity.id
_entity.type
_entity.pdbx_description
1 polymer ?
#
loop_
_entity_poly.entity_id
_entity_poly.type
_entity_poly.pdbx_seq_one_letter_code
_entity_poly.pdbx_strand_id
1 'polypeptide(L)'
;MVSCGAFYSFLFEYDTPRIVLIRSRKVGLVNRLVQLAILAYVIGWVFVWEKGYQEMDSVVSSVTTKVKGVTLTNTSSLGTRIWDVADYVIPPQGENSVFVMTNVILTLNQVQGHCPEFPDDTTICTAKEDCAPGYIGTHSNGIQTGECVPYNNSIKTCEIFAWCPVENDSYIPKPAFLQEAENFTILVKNNIWYPKFNFSK
;
A
#
# COMPACT_ATOMS: atom_id res chain seq x y z
N MET A 1 59.65 7.44 53.91
CA MET A 1 59.92 6.45 52.83
C MET A 1 58.86 5.32 52.74
N VAL A 2 57.67 5.45 53.36
CA VAL A 2 56.66 4.36 53.40
C VAL A 2 55.53 4.52 52.35
N SER A 3 55.33 5.72 51.79
CA SER A 3 54.15 6.01 50.94
C SER A 3 54.29 5.63 49.46
N CYS A 4 55.50 5.37 48.95
CA CYS A 4 55.72 5.02 47.54
C CYS A 4 55.49 3.52 47.26
N GLY A 5 55.78 2.65 48.24
CA GLY A 5 55.60 1.19 48.10
C GLY A 5 54.12 0.77 48.10
N ALA A 6 53.28 1.42 48.92
CA ALA A 6 51.85 1.11 49.01
C ALA A 6 51.08 1.49 47.72
N PHE A 7 51.48 2.58 47.07
CA PHE A 7 50.90 3.01 45.80
C PHE A 7 51.28 2.06 44.64
N TYR A 8 52.49 1.49 44.69
CA TYR A 8 52.98 0.53 43.69
C TYR A 8 52.28 -0.83 43.82
N SER A 9 52.08 -1.32 45.04
CA SER A 9 51.29 -2.54 45.28
C SER A 9 49.85 -2.38 44.80
N PHE A 10 49.18 -1.25 45.06
CA PHE A 10 47.81 -1.03 44.60
C PHE A 10 47.65 -1.02 43.06
N LEU A 11 48.64 -0.49 42.32
CA LEU A 11 48.55 -0.40 40.85
C LEU A 11 48.99 -1.68 40.12
N PHE A 12 49.81 -2.51 40.75
CA PHE A 12 50.43 -3.69 40.09
C PHE A 12 50.10 -5.03 40.76
N GLU A 13 49.16 -5.05 41.70
CA GLU A 13 48.66 -6.29 42.31
C GLU A 13 47.43 -6.79 41.56
N TYR A 14 47.51 -8.03 41.10
CA TYR A 14 46.45 -8.72 40.36
C TYR A 14 46.10 -10.01 41.08
N ASP A 15 44.97 -10.00 41.78
CA ASP A 15 44.44 -11.19 42.44
C ASP A 15 43.82 -12.14 41.42
N THR A 16 44.24 -13.41 41.47
CA THR A 16 43.66 -14.49 40.66
C THR A 16 42.87 -15.46 41.54
N PRO A 17 41.72 -15.95 41.06
CA PRO A 17 40.95 -16.95 41.79
C PRO A 17 41.77 -18.24 41.93
N ARG A 18 41.84 -18.79 43.15
CA ARG A 18 42.43 -20.11 43.38
C ARG A 18 41.51 -21.19 42.80
N ILE A 19 41.93 -21.81 41.71
CA ILE A 19 41.21 -22.90 41.04
C ILE A 19 41.53 -24.27 41.64
N VAL A 20 40.52 -25.12 41.81
CA VAL A 20 40.68 -26.50 42.29
C VAL A 20 40.60 -27.48 41.11
N LEU A 21 41.58 -28.37 40.98
CA LEU A 21 41.68 -29.31 39.86
C LEU A 21 41.07 -30.68 40.24
N ILE A 22 39.86 -30.95 39.77
CA ILE A 22 39.16 -32.22 40.03
C ILE A 22 39.48 -33.23 38.92
N ARG A 23 40.21 -34.29 39.25
CA ARG A 23 40.65 -35.32 38.28
C ARG A 23 39.66 -36.49 38.20
N SER A 24 38.52 -36.27 37.53
CA SER A 24 37.48 -37.28 37.32
C SER A 24 37.08 -37.42 35.85
N ARG A 25 37.06 -38.65 35.33
CA ARG A 25 36.75 -38.95 33.92
C ARG A 25 35.30 -38.60 33.55
N LYS A 26 34.34 -38.84 34.47
CA LYS A 26 32.91 -38.54 34.25
C LYS A 26 32.67 -37.03 34.14
N VAL A 27 33.18 -36.26 35.11
CA VAL A 27 33.02 -34.79 35.15
C VAL A 27 33.74 -34.13 33.97
N GLY A 28 34.94 -34.61 33.62
CA GLY A 28 35.68 -34.10 32.46
C GLY A 28 34.96 -34.33 31.14
N LEU A 29 34.36 -35.50 30.93
CA LEU A 29 33.62 -35.80 29.70
C LEU A 29 32.35 -34.95 29.57
N VAL A 30 31.59 -34.78 30.66
CA VAL A 30 30.41 -33.90 30.67
C VAL A 30 30.81 -32.45 30.36
N ASN A 31 31.86 -31.92 30.99
CA ASN A 31 32.34 -30.57 30.71
C ASN A 31 32.77 -30.40 29.25
N ARG A 32 33.52 -31.36 28.68
CA ARG A 32 33.94 -31.30 27.27
C ARG A 32 32.77 -31.40 26.28
N LEU A 33 31.75 -32.21 26.57
CA LEU A 33 30.54 -32.29 25.74
C LEU A 33 29.74 -30.99 25.77
N VAL A 34 29.57 -30.38 26.95
CA VAL A 34 28.91 -29.07 27.08
C VAL A 34 29.68 -28.00 26.32
N GLN A 35 31.01 -27.96 26.44
CA GLN A 35 31.86 -27.05 25.68
C GLN A 35 31.70 -27.25 24.15
N LEU A 36 31.69 -28.49 23.68
CA LEU A 36 31.49 -28.79 22.26
C LEU A 36 30.09 -28.40 21.77
N ALA A 37 29.05 -28.63 22.57
CA ALA A 37 27.68 -28.23 22.23
C ALA A 37 27.55 -26.71 22.11
N ILE A 38 28.12 -25.96 23.06
CA ILE A 38 28.15 -24.48 23.02
C ILE A 38 28.93 -24.00 21.78
N LEU A 39 30.10 -24.59 21.52
CA LEU A 39 30.93 -24.22 20.37
C LEU A 39 30.22 -24.52 19.05
N ALA A 40 29.55 -25.67 18.94
CA ALA A 40 28.75 -26.03 17.77
C ALA A 40 27.57 -25.07 17.56
N TYR A 41 26.89 -24.65 18.63
CA TYR A 41 25.83 -23.65 18.55
C TYR A 41 26.36 -22.28 18.09
N VAL A 42 27.45 -21.80 18.69
CA VAL A 42 28.04 -20.51 18.31
C VAL A 42 28.48 -20.50 16.85
N ILE A 43 29.18 -21.55 16.39
CA ILE A 43 29.65 -21.62 15.01
C ILE A 43 28.47 -21.83 14.04
N GLY A 44 27.60 -22.80 14.31
CA GLY A 44 26.51 -23.17 13.40
C GLY A 44 25.40 -22.12 13.34
N TRP A 45 24.89 -21.71 14.50
CA TRP A 45 23.79 -20.75 14.57
C TRP A 45 24.28 -19.31 14.43
N VAL A 46 25.16 -18.84 15.30
CA VAL A 46 25.50 -17.41 15.37
C VAL A 46 26.35 -16.98 14.18
N PHE A 47 27.38 -17.75 13.81
CA PHE A 47 28.26 -17.36 12.72
C PHE A 47 27.73 -17.77 11.36
N VAL A 48 27.32 -19.03 11.16
CA VAL A 48 26.92 -19.49 9.82
C VAL A 48 25.50 -19.08 9.47
N TRP A 49 24.52 -19.32 10.35
CA TRP A 49 23.11 -19.07 10.06
C TRP A 49 22.74 -17.59 10.15
N GLU A 50 23.00 -16.95 11.30
CA GLU A 50 22.73 -15.53 11.54
C GLU A 50 23.74 -14.59 10.87
N LYS A 51 24.83 -15.13 10.31
CA LYS A 51 25.92 -14.36 9.69
C LYS A 51 26.45 -13.25 10.61
N GLY A 52 26.61 -13.54 11.90
CA GLY A 52 27.06 -12.55 12.90
C GLY A 52 28.46 -11.97 12.66
N TYR A 53 29.22 -12.50 11.70
CA TYR A 53 30.48 -11.92 11.24
C TYR A 53 30.30 -10.81 10.19
N GLN A 54 29.09 -10.61 9.65
CA GLN A 54 28.77 -9.58 8.67
C GLN A 54 28.07 -8.40 9.32
N GLU A 55 28.35 -7.22 8.81
CA GLU A 55 27.60 -6.02 9.13
C GLU A 55 26.42 -5.90 8.15
N MET A 56 25.22 -5.58 8.65
CA MET A 56 24.01 -5.44 7.84
C MET A 56 23.62 -3.96 7.71
N ASP A 57 22.91 -3.64 6.62
CA ASP A 57 22.36 -2.31 6.34
C ASP A 57 20.92 -2.42 5.82
N SER A 58 20.11 -1.39 6.09
CA SER A 58 18.75 -1.28 5.57
C SER A 58 18.78 -0.74 4.14
N VAL A 59 18.02 -1.36 3.25
CA VAL A 59 17.92 -0.94 1.85
C VAL A 59 17.02 0.29 1.71
N VAL A 60 17.47 1.28 0.95
CA VAL A 60 16.65 2.38 0.43
C VAL A 60 16.30 2.04 -1.02
N SER A 61 15.01 2.00 -1.35
CA SER A 61 14.56 1.67 -2.70
C SER A 61 13.82 2.84 -3.34
N SER A 62 13.96 2.95 -4.66
CA SER A 62 13.21 3.88 -5.50
C SER A 62 12.64 3.10 -6.69
N VAL A 63 11.32 3.08 -6.83
CA VAL A 63 10.64 2.34 -7.90
C VAL A 63 10.02 3.30 -8.90
N THR A 64 10.30 3.06 -10.19
CA THR A 64 9.67 3.75 -11.31
C THR A 64 8.93 2.74 -12.17
N THR A 65 7.63 2.94 -12.32
CA THR A 65 6.77 2.09 -13.15
C THR A 65 6.43 2.77 -14.47
N LYS A 66 6.40 2.01 -15.56
CA LYS A 66 5.96 2.49 -16.87
C LYS A 66 5.04 1.47 -17.52
N VAL A 67 3.80 1.87 -17.75
CA VAL A 67 2.81 1.03 -18.46
C VAL A 67 2.89 1.29 -19.95
N LYS A 68 2.65 0.26 -20.75
CA LYS A 68 2.58 0.30 -22.20
C LYS A 68 1.45 -0.60 -22.69
N GLY A 69 0.58 -0.01 -23.51
CA GLY A 69 -0.57 -0.69 -24.09
C GLY A 69 -1.47 0.35 -24.75
N VAL A 70 -2.14 -0.05 -25.81
CA VAL A 70 -3.16 0.78 -26.48
C VAL A 70 -4.36 -0.10 -26.74
N THR A 71 -5.54 0.46 -26.65
CA THR A 71 -6.77 -0.26 -26.97
C THR A 71 -7.76 0.63 -27.70
N LEU A 72 -8.62 0.00 -28.49
CA LEU A 72 -9.66 0.65 -29.27
C LEU A 72 -11.01 0.22 -28.71
N THR A 73 -11.83 1.19 -28.33
CA THR A 73 -13.20 0.93 -27.90
C THR A 73 -14.15 1.52 -28.92
N ASN A 74 -15.16 0.74 -29.32
CA ASN A 74 -16.24 1.22 -30.19
C ASN A 74 -17.56 1.08 -29.44
N THR A 75 -18.09 2.20 -28.95
CA THR A 75 -19.32 2.24 -28.15
C THR A 75 -20.29 3.25 -28.73
N SER A 76 -21.59 3.01 -28.61
CA SER A 76 -22.64 3.92 -29.10
C SER A 76 -22.54 5.33 -28.51
N SER A 77 -22.09 5.47 -27.26
CA SER A 77 -21.98 6.76 -26.56
C SER A 77 -20.75 7.60 -26.95
N LEU A 78 -19.61 6.96 -27.22
CA LEU A 78 -18.32 7.63 -27.47
C LEU A 78 -17.81 7.48 -28.90
N GLY A 79 -18.44 6.61 -29.71
CA GLY A 79 -17.93 6.18 -30.99
C GLY A 79 -16.64 5.36 -30.88
N THR A 80 -15.88 5.33 -31.96
CA THR A 80 -14.56 4.70 -32.02
C THR A 80 -13.52 5.61 -31.38
N ARG A 81 -12.98 5.21 -30.23
CA ARG A 81 -11.95 5.94 -29.49
C ARG A 81 -10.73 5.05 -29.19
N ILE A 82 -9.55 5.63 -29.30
CA ILE A 82 -8.29 5.00 -28.88
C ILE A 82 -7.99 5.44 -27.45
N TRP A 83 -7.55 4.50 -26.62
CA TRP A 83 -7.08 4.73 -25.26
C TRP A 83 -5.59 4.41 -25.18
N ASP A 84 -4.79 5.39 -24.76
CA ASP A 84 -3.36 5.24 -24.53
C ASP A 84 -3.02 5.45 -23.04
N VAL A 85 -1.77 5.25 -22.67
CA VAL A 85 -1.24 5.36 -21.30
C VAL A 85 -1.67 6.67 -20.62
N ALA A 86 -1.79 7.75 -21.38
CA ALA A 86 -2.21 9.06 -20.86
C ALA A 86 -3.67 9.10 -20.37
N ASP A 87 -4.54 8.22 -20.88
CA ASP A 87 -5.96 8.20 -20.52
C ASP A 87 -6.23 7.26 -19.34
N TYR A 88 -5.63 6.07 -19.33
CA TYR A 88 -5.96 5.02 -18.37
C TYR A 88 -5.00 4.92 -17.17
N VAL A 89 -3.86 5.64 -17.17
CA VAL A 89 -2.92 5.68 -16.04
C VAL A 89 -2.98 7.02 -15.31
N ILE A 90 -3.47 7.00 -14.07
CA ILE A 90 -3.73 8.22 -13.29
C ILE A 90 -3.27 8.02 -11.83
N PRO A 91 -2.34 8.83 -11.30
CA PRO A 91 -1.51 9.81 -12.01
C PRO A 91 -0.44 9.12 -12.88
N PRO A 92 0.02 9.76 -13.96
CA PRO A 92 1.08 9.19 -14.82
C PRO A 92 2.47 9.15 -14.15
N GLN A 93 2.62 9.83 -13.00
CA GLN A 93 3.87 9.98 -12.25
C GLN A 93 3.82 9.26 -10.88
N GLY A 94 2.96 8.25 -10.73
CA GLY A 94 2.82 7.53 -9.46
C GLY A 94 4.15 7.00 -8.93
N GLU A 95 4.52 7.40 -7.72
CA GLU A 95 5.65 6.83 -7.00
C GLU A 95 5.23 5.50 -6.37
N ASN A 96 6.04 4.45 -6.57
CA ASN A 96 5.87 3.12 -5.96
C ASN A 96 4.51 2.41 -6.19
N SER A 97 3.61 2.99 -6.99
CA SER A 97 2.27 2.48 -7.27
C SER A 97 1.81 2.93 -8.64
N VAL A 98 0.93 2.13 -9.25
CA VAL A 98 0.36 2.43 -10.56
C VAL A 98 -1.13 2.09 -10.56
N PHE A 99 -1.93 2.98 -11.12
CA PHE A 99 -3.35 2.76 -11.37
C PHE A 99 -3.55 2.50 -12.86
N VAL A 100 -4.31 1.47 -13.20
CA VAL A 100 -4.68 1.13 -14.58
C VAL A 100 -6.20 0.99 -14.63
N MET A 101 -6.85 1.89 -15.36
CA MET A 101 -8.30 1.83 -15.60
C MET A 101 -8.62 0.60 -16.45
N THR A 102 -9.60 -0.19 -16.04
CA THR A 102 -10.09 -1.38 -16.76
C THR A 102 -11.56 -1.27 -17.17
N ASN A 103 -12.33 -0.47 -16.43
CA ASN A 103 -13.72 -0.17 -16.74
C ASN A 103 -14.01 1.30 -16.46
N VAL A 104 -14.97 1.87 -17.17
CA VAL A 104 -15.37 3.27 -16.99
C VAL A 104 -16.86 3.44 -17.23
N ILE A 105 -17.49 4.24 -16.38
CA ILE A 105 -18.86 4.74 -16.55
C ILE A 105 -18.73 6.22 -16.86
N LEU A 106 -19.35 6.66 -17.96
CA LEU A 106 -19.18 8.01 -18.50
C LEU A 106 -20.53 8.71 -18.60
N THR A 107 -20.63 9.84 -17.92
CA THR A 107 -21.79 10.72 -17.96
C THR A 107 -21.41 11.98 -18.73
N LEU A 108 -21.75 12.02 -20.01
CA LEU A 108 -21.34 13.10 -20.91
C LEU A 108 -22.23 14.34 -20.75
N ASN A 109 -21.68 15.51 -21.09
CA ASN A 109 -22.39 16.80 -21.11
C ASN A 109 -23.05 17.19 -19.78
N GLN A 110 -22.40 16.86 -18.66
CA GLN A 110 -22.85 17.34 -17.36
C GLN A 110 -22.74 18.87 -17.27
N VAL A 111 -23.82 19.49 -16.81
CA VAL A 111 -23.92 20.93 -16.55
C VAL A 111 -24.45 21.16 -15.14
N GLN A 112 -24.04 22.24 -14.49
CA GLN A 112 -24.62 22.57 -13.19
C GLN A 112 -26.07 23.00 -13.36
N GLY A 113 -26.97 22.36 -12.63
CA GLY A 113 -28.39 22.64 -12.72
C GLY A 113 -29.21 21.85 -11.69
N HIS A 114 -30.52 21.86 -11.90
CA HIS A 114 -31.47 21.11 -11.10
C HIS A 114 -31.94 19.89 -11.88
N CYS A 115 -31.81 18.71 -11.29
CA CYS A 115 -32.26 17.45 -11.88
C CYS A 115 -32.72 16.47 -10.79
N PRO A 116 -33.55 15.48 -11.14
CA PRO A 116 -33.84 14.37 -10.25
C PRO A 116 -32.54 13.63 -9.86
N GLU A 117 -32.41 13.30 -8.58
CA GLU A 117 -31.36 12.40 -8.08
C GLU A 117 -31.52 10.99 -8.65
N PHE A 118 -30.42 10.24 -8.70
CA PHE A 118 -30.46 8.84 -9.12
C PHE A 118 -31.28 7.99 -8.13
N PRO A 119 -32.17 7.08 -8.60
CA PRO A 119 -33.04 6.31 -7.73
C PRO A 119 -32.26 5.29 -6.89
N ASP A 120 -32.26 5.51 -5.60
CA ASP A 120 -31.67 4.67 -4.56
C ASP A 120 -32.65 4.58 -3.37
N ASP A 121 -32.44 3.64 -2.45
CA ASP A 121 -33.36 3.38 -1.34
C ASP A 121 -33.61 4.62 -0.45
N THR A 122 -32.68 5.58 -0.45
CA THR A 122 -32.75 6.82 0.35
C THR A 122 -33.19 8.06 -0.43
N THR A 123 -33.22 8.00 -1.76
CA THR A 123 -33.47 9.17 -2.63
C THR A 123 -34.85 9.14 -3.28
N ILE A 124 -35.51 7.99 -3.27
CA ILE A 124 -36.89 7.81 -3.73
C ILE A 124 -37.83 8.56 -2.79
N CYS A 125 -38.68 9.41 -3.36
CA CYS A 125 -39.67 10.20 -2.63
C CYS A 125 -41.07 9.90 -3.15
N THR A 126 -42.05 10.00 -2.27
CA THR A 126 -43.48 9.92 -2.63
C THR A 126 -44.14 11.29 -2.57
N ALA A 127 -43.73 12.10 -1.60
CA ALA A 127 -44.22 13.44 -1.35
C ALA A 127 -43.06 14.42 -1.15
N LYS A 128 -43.35 15.73 -1.12
CA LYS A 128 -42.30 16.76 -0.99
C LYS A 128 -41.66 16.74 0.40
N GLU A 129 -42.42 16.32 1.40
CA GLU A 129 -42.01 16.24 2.79
C GLU A 129 -40.89 15.21 3.02
N ASP A 130 -40.73 14.26 2.10
CA ASP A 130 -39.64 13.28 2.10
C ASP A 130 -38.29 13.93 1.73
N CYS A 131 -38.31 15.08 1.07
CA CYS A 131 -37.14 15.82 0.60
C CYS A 131 -36.89 17.03 1.49
N ALA A 132 -35.73 17.08 2.16
CA ALA A 132 -35.39 18.17 3.05
C ALA A 132 -34.57 19.24 2.30
N PRO A 133 -35.03 20.50 2.22
CA PRO A 133 -34.29 21.55 1.52
C PRO A 133 -32.95 21.82 2.21
N GLY A 134 -31.87 21.83 1.43
CA GLY A 134 -30.50 22.01 1.94
C GLY A 134 -29.89 20.75 2.56
N TYR A 135 -30.57 19.60 2.51
CA TYR A 135 -30.01 18.34 2.97
C TYR A 135 -28.92 17.84 2.03
N ILE A 136 -27.83 17.32 2.62
CA ILE A 136 -26.70 16.72 1.93
C ILE A 136 -26.51 15.33 2.52
N GLY A 137 -26.92 14.30 1.79
CA GLY A 137 -26.70 12.92 2.17
C GLY A 137 -25.30 12.45 1.77
N THR A 138 -24.75 11.46 2.49
CA THR A 138 -23.49 10.79 2.10
C THR A 138 -23.58 10.09 0.75
N HIS A 139 -24.79 9.66 0.36
CA HIS A 139 -25.09 8.98 -0.90
C HIS A 139 -25.74 9.89 -1.95
N SER A 140 -25.91 11.19 -1.67
CA SER A 140 -26.46 12.13 -2.65
C SER A 140 -25.34 12.77 -3.47
N ASN A 141 -25.62 12.98 -4.75
CA ASN A 141 -24.70 13.60 -5.70
C ASN A 141 -24.72 15.14 -5.63
N GLY A 142 -25.61 15.73 -4.83
CA GLY A 142 -25.75 17.18 -4.69
C GLY A 142 -26.56 17.61 -3.47
N ILE A 143 -27.05 18.85 -3.53
CA ILE A 143 -27.83 19.46 -2.43
C ILE A 143 -29.32 19.35 -2.78
N GLN A 144 -30.13 18.79 -1.89
CA GLN A 144 -31.57 18.68 -2.11
C GLN A 144 -32.25 20.06 -2.12
N THR A 145 -33.14 20.29 -3.09
CA THR A 145 -33.96 21.52 -3.16
C THR A 145 -35.20 21.45 -2.29
N GLY A 146 -35.63 20.24 -1.89
CA GLY A 146 -36.88 19.99 -1.16
C GLY A 146 -38.07 19.67 -2.06
N GLU A 147 -37.86 19.55 -3.38
CA GLU A 147 -38.89 19.16 -4.34
C GLU A 147 -38.79 17.67 -4.68
N CYS A 148 -39.94 17.00 -4.85
CA CYS A 148 -40.01 15.60 -5.28
C CYS A 148 -40.46 15.54 -6.75
N VAL A 149 -39.54 15.17 -7.64
CA VAL A 149 -39.72 15.25 -9.10
C VAL A 149 -39.68 13.86 -9.75
N PRO A 150 -40.38 13.64 -10.87
CA PRO A 150 -40.34 12.35 -11.56
C PRO A 150 -38.98 12.11 -12.23
N TYR A 151 -38.29 11.03 -11.85
CA TYR A 151 -37.10 10.53 -12.55
C TYR A 151 -37.50 9.72 -13.80
N ASN A 152 -38.52 8.88 -13.68
CA ASN A 152 -39.11 8.11 -14.77
C ASN A 152 -40.64 8.03 -14.57
N ASN A 153 -41.38 7.43 -15.50
CA ASN A 153 -42.85 7.34 -15.44
C ASN A 153 -43.38 6.69 -14.15
N SER A 154 -42.60 5.82 -13.50
CA SER A 154 -43.01 5.07 -12.30
C SER A 154 -42.32 5.52 -11.00
N ILE A 155 -41.19 6.24 -11.08
CA ILE A 155 -40.32 6.52 -9.93
C ILE A 155 -40.10 8.03 -9.82
N LYS A 156 -40.27 8.56 -8.60
CA LYS A 156 -39.95 9.94 -8.25
C LYS A 156 -38.77 9.97 -7.28
N THR A 157 -37.90 10.95 -7.45
CA THR A 157 -36.74 11.17 -6.59
C THR A 157 -36.66 12.64 -6.20
N CYS A 158 -35.96 12.92 -5.11
CA CYS A 158 -35.73 14.29 -4.69
C CYS A 158 -34.93 15.04 -5.76
N GLU A 159 -35.33 16.28 -6.06
CA GLU A 159 -34.57 17.18 -6.91
C GLU A 159 -33.34 17.68 -6.16
N ILE A 160 -32.21 17.68 -6.86
CA ILE A 160 -30.93 18.13 -6.34
C ILE A 160 -30.36 19.23 -7.23
N PHE A 161 -29.60 20.15 -6.62
CA PHE A 161 -28.70 21.03 -7.32
C PHE A 161 -27.31 20.37 -7.41
N ALA A 162 -26.94 19.92 -8.61
CA ALA A 162 -25.76 19.10 -8.85
C ALA A 162 -25.24 19.24 -10.29
N TRP A 163 -24.27 18.40 -10.66
CA TRP A 163 -23.91 18.16 -12.05
C TRP A 163 -24.94 17.24 -12.71
N CYS A 164 -25.70 17.80 -13.64
CA CYS A 164 -26.83 17.17 -14.29
C CYS A 164 -26.53 16.83 -15.76
N PRO A 165 -26.90 15.64 -16.26
CA PRO A 165 -27.56 14.55 -15.54
C PRO A 165 -26.59 13.85 -14.56
N VAL A 166 -27.14 13.31 -13.47
CA VAL A 166 -26.40 12.53 -12.47
C VAL A 166 -25.89 11.23 -13.10
N GLU A 167 -24.77 10.71 -12.57
CA GLU A 167 -24.20 9.44 -13.00
C GLU A 167 -25.19 8.27 -12.83
N ASN A 168 -25.25 7.40 -13.83
CA ASN A 168 -26.08 6.20 -13.81
C ASN A 168 -25.22 4.95 -13.61
N ASP A 169 -25.19 4.43 -12.38
CA ASP A 169 -24.47 3.21 -12.01
C ASP A 169 -25.38 1.96 -11.96
N SER A 170 -26.58 2.00 -12.55
CA SER A 170 -27.44 0.80 -12.63
C SER A 170 -26.84 -0.30 -13.51
N TYR A 171 -26.10 0.10 -14.56
CA TYR A 171 -25.54 -0.83 -15.53
C TYR A 171 -24.03 -0.65 -15.64
N ILE A 172 -23.31 -1.48 -14.91
CA ILE A 172 -21.87 -1.65 -15.09
C ILE A 172 -21.66 -2.47 -16.37
N PRO A 173 -20.93 -1.95 -17.38
CA PRO A 173 -20.68 -2.65 -18.63
C PRO A 173 -20.06 -4.04 -18.40
N LYS A 174 -20.69 -5.06 -18.97
CA LYS A 174 -20.20 -6.45 -19.00
C LYS A 174 -20.25 -6.96 -20.44
N PRO A 175 -19.12 -7.34 -21.06
CA PRO A 175 -17.75 -7.34 -20.52
C PRO A 175 -17.19 -5.94 -20.24
N ALA A 176 -16.08 -5.87 -19.49
CA ALA A 176 -15.45 -4.60 -19.10
C ALA A 176 -15.11 -3.72 -20.31
N PHE A 177 -15.02 -2.40 -20.10
CA PHE A 177 -14.79 -1.44 -21.19
C PHE A 177 -13.41 -1.62 -21.85
N LEU A 178 -12.35 -1.84 -21.07
CA LEU A 178 -10.97 -2.01 -21.56
C LEU A 178 -10.54 -3.47 -21.41
N GLN A 179 -11.13 -4.39 -22.18
CA GLN A 179 -10.80 -5.83 -22.13
C GLN A 179 -9.32 -6.10 -22.47
N GLU A 180 -8.78 -5.38 -23.45
CA GLU A 180 -7.39 -5.50 -23.87
C GLU A 180 -6.37 -5.06 -22.81
N ALA A 181 -6.82 -4.54 -21.65
CA ALA A 181 -5.94 -4.23 -20.53
C ALA A 181 -5.20 -5.47 -20.03
N GLU A 182 -5.71 -6.69 -20.27
CA GLU A 182 -5.00 -7.94 -19.98
C GLU A 182 -3.67 -8.09 -20.77
N ASN A 183 -3.61 -7.46 -21.96
CA ASN A 183 -2.46 -7.51 -22.86
C ASN A 183 -1.48 -6.35 -22.65
N PHE A 184 -1.74 -5.48 -21.66
CA PHE A 184 -0.85 -4.37 -21.34
C PHE A 184 0.41 -4.86 -20.63
N THR A 185 1.50 -4.15 -20.83
CA THR A 185 2.80 -4.47 -20.24
C THR A 185 3.19 -3.41 -19.22
N ILE A 186 3.77 -3.85 -18.10
CA ILE A 186 4.25 -2.96 -17.05
C ILE A 186 5.74 -3.20 -16.87
N LEU A 187 6.54 -2.15 -17.08
CA LEU A 187 7.96 -2.14 -16.76
C LEU A 187 8.15 -1.58 -15.35
N VAL A 188 8.68 -2.39 -14.45
CA VAL A 188 9.03 -1.98 -13.09
C VAL A 188 10.56 -1.85 -13.01
N LYS A 189 11.05 -0.63 -12.82
CA LYS A 189 12.46 -0.36 -12.53
C LYS A 189 12.60 -0.10 -11.04
N ASN A 190 13.41 -0.90 -10.38
CA ASN A 190 13.74 -0.74 -8.97
C ASN A 190 15.23 -0.42 -8.86
N ASN A 191 15.56 0.71 -8.25
CA ASN A 191 16.92 1.08 -7.88
C ASN A 191 17.06 0.94 -6.36
N ILE A 192 18.03 0.15 -5.93
CA ILE A 192 18.32 -0.09 -4.52
C ILE A 192 19.65 0.54 -4.13
N TRP A 193 19.69 1.13 -2.94
CA TRP A 193 20.88 1.73 -2.36
C TRP A 193 21.05 1.24 -0.93
N TYR A 194 22.27 0.82 -0.60
CA TYR A 194 22.73 0.52 0.75
C TYR A 194 23.66 1.65 1.19
N PRO A 195 23.16 2.65 1.94
CA PRO A 195 23.92 3.84 2.29
C PRO A 195 25.20 3.53 3.05
N LYS A 196 25.18 2.53 3.93
CA LYS A 196 26.31 2.17 4.79
C LYS A 196 27.50 1.62 4.01
N PHE A 197 27.22 0.86 2.96
CA PHE A 197 28.24 0.24 2.12
C PHE A 197 28.53 1.05 0.85
N ASN A 198 27.84 2.19 0.67
CA ASN A 198 27.87 3.01 -0.53
C ASN A 198 27.70 2.19 -1.82
N PHE A 199 26.73 1.27 -1.81
CA PHE A 199 26.47 0.33 -2.90
C PHE A 199 25.09 0.59 -3.51
N SER A 200 25.03 0.77 -4.82
CA SER A 200 23.78 1.01 -5.58
C SER A 200 23.61 0.00 -6.71
N LYS A 201 22.38 -0.45 -6.99
CA LYS A 201 22.06 -1.40 -8.05
C LYS A 201 20.70 -1.16 -8.67
#